data_AF-A0A2G9P3N3-F1
#
_entry.id   AF-A0A2G9P3N3-F1
#
_cell.length_a   1.000
_cell.length_b   1.000
_cell.length_c   1.000
_cell.angle_alpha   90.00
_cell.angle_beta   90.00
_cell.angle_gamma   90.00
#
_symmetry.space_group_name_H-M   'P 1'
#
loop_
_entity.id
_entity.type
_entity.pdbx_description
1 polymer ?
#
loop_
_entity_poly.entity_id
_entity_poly.type
_entity_poly.pdbx_seq_one_letter_code
_entity_poly.pdbx_strand_id
1 'polypeptide(L)'
;MFRLDRELEELMCDFWEVVKDRRWPNDHRQSLHTSFTFEPESPQAFPESPSFNKKRKVSLLFDHLEPSELAAHLSYLEFKCFCRITHLDYRSYTLQSSLREIPRLERSVSLCNSISQWVQLMILHRPTPQQRAEVFTKFIHMTQKLRKHQNFNTLMAVIGGLCHSAISRLKETHSHLSHDVLKVSGKE
;
A
#
# COMPACT_ATOMS: atom_id res chain seq x y z
N MET A 1 -5.00 21.12 -16.41
CA MET A 1 -6.43 20.97 -16.02
C MET A 1 -6.50 20.78 -14.52
N PHE A 2 -7.16 21.68 -13.80
CA PHE A 2 -7.36 21.60 -12.34
C PHE A 2 -8.40 20.52 -12.03
N ARG A 3 -8.02 19.24 -12.19
CA ARG A 3 -8.93 18.09 -12.26
C ARG A 3 -9.81 17.83 -11.02
N LEU A 4 -9.68 18.61 -9.96
CA LEU A 4 -10.33 18.35 -8.67
C LEU A 4 -11.30 19.45 -8.23
N ASP A 5 -11.30 20.61 -8.86
CA ASP A 5 -12.14 21.73 -8.44
C ASP A 5 -12.85 22.32 -9.66
N ARG A 6 -14.15 22.01 -9.76
CA ARG A 6 -15.01 22.44 -10.87
C ARG A 6 -15.25 23.94 -10.82
N GLU A 7 -15.35 24.54 -9.64
CA GLU A 7 -15.52 25.99 -9.49
C GLU A 7 -14.25 26.71 -9.93
N LEU A 8 -13.08 26.17 -9.57
CA LEU A 8 -11.80 26.70 -10.06
C LEU A 8 -11.67 26.55 -11.58
N GLU A 9 -12.14 25.45 -12.16
CA GLU A 9 -12.11 25.25 -13.61
C GLU A 9 -13.04 26.23 -14.34
N GLU A 10 -14.26 26.43 -13.84
CA GLU A 10 -15.21 27.42 -14.38
C GLU A 10 -14.65 28.84 -14.23
N LEU A 11 -14.11 29.20 -13.06
CA LEU A 11 -13.47 30.50 -12.82
C LEU A 11 -12.26 30.74 -13.72
N MET A 12 -11.47 29.69 -13.99
CA MET A 12 -10.33 29.79 -14.91
C MET A 12 -10.79 29.96 -16.35
N CYS A 13 -11.88 29.32 -16.77
CA CYS A 13 -12.49 29.56 -18.07
C CYS A 13 -12.97 31.01 -18.21
N ASP A 14 -13.69 31.54 -17.22
CA ASP A 14 -14.16 32.93 -17.22
C ASP A 14 -13.00 33.92 -17.26
N PHE A 15 -11.96 33.67 -16.46
CA PHE A 15 -10.72 34.45 -16.49
C PHE A 15 -10.09 34.46 -17.90
N TRP A 16 -10.06 33.32 -18.57
CA TRP A 16 -9.51 33.19 -19.91
C TRP A 16 -10.28 33.97 -20.97
N GLU A 17 -11.61 34.01 -20.88
CA GLU A 17 -12.43 34.82 -21.78
C GLU A 17 -12.14 36.32 -21.61
N VAL A 18 -11.96 36.79 -20.38
CA VAL A 18 -11.57 38.19 -20.11
C VAL A 18 -10.19 38.52 -20.67
N VAL A 19 -9.21 37.62 -20.57
CA VAL A 19 -7.85 37.79 -21.12
C VAL A 19 -7.84 37.80 -22.65
N LYS A 20 -8.75 37.05 -23.28
CA LYS A 20 -8.92 37.04 -24.75
C LYS A 20 -9.53 38.35 -25.24
N ASP A 21 -10.58 38.83 -24.59
CA ASP A 21 -11.31 40.05 -24.95
C ASP A 21 -10.43 41.31 -24.84
N ARG A 22 -9.61 41.41 -23.78
CA ARG A 22 -8.81 42.60 -23.50
C ARG A 22 -7.52 42.76 -24.35
N ARG A 23 -7.31 41.95 -25.41
CA ARG A 23 -6.11 41.99 -26.29
C ARG A 23 -4.78 42.17 -25.54
N TRP A 24 -4.58 41.42 -24.48
CA TRP A 24 -3.35 41.49 -23.68
C TRP A 24 -2.09 41.16 -24.51
N PRO A 25 -0.93 41.79 -24.21
CA PRO A 25 0.33 41.52 -24.88
C PRO A 25 0.65 40.02 -24.89
N ASN A 26 1.19 39.52 -26.01
CA ASN A 26 1.39 38.08 -26.25
C ASN A 26 2.25 37.38 -25.17
N ASP A 27 3.19 38.08 -24.52
CA ASP A 27 4.03 37.53 -23.44
C ASP A 27 3.22 37.03 -22.23
N HIS A 28 2.17 37.76 -21.85
CA HIS A 28 1.33 37.37 -20.73
C HIS A 28 0.42 36.18 -21.08
N ARG A 29 0.00 36.07 -22.35
CA ARG A 29 -0.84 34.96 -22.83
C ARG A 29 -0.09 33.62 -22.82
N GLN A 30 1.20 33.62 -23.17
CA GLN A 30 2.03 32.41 -23.14
C GLN A 30 2.32 31.96 -21.70
N SER A 31 2.57 32.91 -20.79
CA SER A 31 2.87 32.63 -19.39
C SER A 31 1.66 32.09 -18.61
N LEU A 32 0.45 32.51 -18.98
CA LEU A 32 -0.79 32.10 -18.31
C LEU A 32 -1.31 30.76 -18.81
N HIS A 33 -0.88 30.32 -20.00
CA HIS A 33 -1.43 29.16 -20.72
C HIS A 33 -1.33 27.88 -19.87
N THR A 34 -2.42 27.56 -19.17
CA THR A 34 -2.50 26.40 -18.25
C THR A 34 -2.50 25.06 -18.98
N SER A 35 -2.49 25.11 -20.31
CA SER A 35 -2.28 24.01 -21.26
C SER A 35 -0.84 23.52 -21.28
N PHE A 36 0.10 24.21 -20.61
CA PHE A 36 1.29 23.53 -20.08
C PHE A 36 0.86 22.66 -18.91
N THR A 37 0.05 21.64 -19.22
CA THR A 37 0.12 20.40 -18.50
C THR A 37 1.60 20.02 -18.50
N PHE A 38 2.20 20.07 -17.30
CA PHE A 38 2.83 18.83 -16.84
C PHE A 38 1.77 17.75 -17.16
N GLU A 39 1.90 17.12 -18.34
CA GLU A 39 1.56 15.71 -18.45
C GLU A 39 2.04 15.16 -17.11
N PRO A 40 1.19 14.51 -16.29
CA PRO A 40 1.76 13.76 -15.19
C PRO A 40 2.78 12.89 -15.89
N GLU A 41 4.08 13.16 -15.72
CA GLU A 41 5.13 12.26 -16.17
C GLU A 41 4.58 10.91 -15.76
N SER A 42 4.23 10.06 -16.73
CA SER A 42 3.76 8.72 -16.44
C SER A 42 4.71 8.24 -15.35
N PRO A 43 4.24 7.97 -14.11
CA PRO A 43 5.08 8.02 -12.91
C PRO A 43 6.41 7.40 -13.29
N GLN A 44 7.46 8.24 -13.39
CA GLN A 44 8.63 8.00 -14.25
C GLN A 44 8.83 6.52 -14.39
N ALA A 45 8.64 6.00 -15.61
CA ALA A 45 8.61 4.57 -15.92
C ALA A 45 9.39 3.83 -14.86
N PHE A 46 8.67 3.14 -13.95
CA PHE A 46 9.22 2.51 -12.75
C PHE A 46 10.65 2.10 -13.08
N PRO A 47 11.69 2.56 -12.35
CA PRO A 47 13.08 2.29 -12.72
C PRO A 47 13.12 0.83 -13.09
N GLU A 48 13.38 0.56 -14.38
CA GLU A 48 13.06 -0.72 -15.01
C GLU A 48 13.43 -1.79 -14.01
N SER A 49 12.42 -2.54 -13.54
CA SER A 49 12.64 -3.61 -12.57
C SER A 49 13.89 -4.34 -13.02
N PRO A 50 14.96 -4.40 -12.20
CA PRO A 50 16.28 -4.79 -12.66
C PRO A 50 16.09 -6.05 -13.47
N SER A 51 16.41 -5.99 -14.76
CA SER A 51 16.04 -6.97 -15.77
C SER A 51 16.16 -8.39 -15.21
N PHE A 52 15.07 -8.94 -14.66
CA PHE A 52 14.99 -10.33 -14.28
C PHE A 52 14.67 -11.08 -15.57
N ASN A 53 15.70 -11.16 -16.41
CA ASN A 53 15.79 -12.08 -17.54
C ASN A 53 15.70 -13.50 -17.00
N LYS A 54 14.46 -13.94 -16.79
CA LYS A 54 13.91 -15.30 -16.67
C LYS A 54 12.53 -15.11 -16.08
N LYS A 55 11.47 -15.44 -16.84
CA LYS A 55 10.12 -15.65 -16.29
C LYS A 55 10.24 -16.74 -15.23
N ARG A 56 10.51 -16.34 -13.98
CA ARG A 56 10.74 -17.26 -12.87
C ARG A 56 9.39 -17.90 -12.58
N LYS A 57 9.35 -19.23 -12.60
CA LYS A 57 8.15 -19.97 -12.23
C LYS A 57 7.94 -19.76 -10.74
N VAL A 58 7.07 -18.83 -10.38
CA VAL A 58 6.64 -18.61 -9.00
C VAL A 58 5.49 -19.56 -8.74
N SER A 59 5.60 -20.40 -7.72
CA SER A 59 4.48 -21.23 -7.29
C SER A 59 3.37 -20.32 -6.77
N LEU A 60 2.14 -20.53 -7.26
CA LEU A 60 0.96 -19.81 -6.75
C LEU A 60 0.47 -20.39 -5.41
N LEU A 61 0.99 -21.55 -4.99
CA LEU A 61 0.64 -22.17 -3.73
C LEU A 61 1.43 -21.51 -2.60
N PHE A 62 0.70 -20.97 -1.62
CA PHE A 62 1.27 -20.34 -0.43
C PHE A 62 2.32 -21.21 0.25
N ASP A 63 2.10 -22.53 0.34
CA ASP A 63 2.98 -23.45 1.04
C ASP A 63 4.38 -23.53 0.41
N HIS A 64 4.48 -23.41 -0.91
CA HIS A 64 5.75 -23.48 -1.64
C HIS A 64 6.43 -22.13 -1.84
N LEU A 65 5.77 -21.04 -1.49
CA LEU A 65 6.31 -19.70 -1.73
C LEU A 65 7.22 -19.28 -0.56
N GLU A 66 8.44 -18.84 -0.85
CA GLU A 66 9.38 -18.45 0.21
C GLU A 66 8.93 -17.19 0.96
N PRO A 67 9.20 -17.06 2.27
CA PRO A 67 8.82 -15.87 3.04
C PRO A 67 9.36 -14.55 2.46
N SER A 68 10.54 -14.59 1.82
CA SER A 68 11.13 -13.44 1.13
C SER A 68 10.36 -13.03 -0.12
N GLU A 69 9.86 -13.99 -0.88
CA GLU A 69 9.09 -13.71 -2.09
C GLU A 69 7.72 -13.14 -1.72
N LEU A 70 7.07 -13.69 -0.70
CA LEU A 70 5.84 -13.12 -0.13
C LEU A 70 6.05 -11.67 0.34
N ALA A 71 7.13 -11.41 1.09
CA ALA A 71 7.46 -10.07 1.55
C ALA A 71 7.70 -9.10 0.37
N ALA A 72 8.39 -9.54 -0.68
CA ALA A 72 8.65 -8.73 -1.87
C ALA A 72 7.35 -8.41 -2.64
N HIS A 73 6.49 -9.40 -2.87
CA HIS A 73 5.21 -9.20 -3.57
C HIS A 73 4.27 -8.29 -2.79
N LEU A 74 4.12 -8.49 -1.47
CA LEU A 74 3.31 -7.60 -0.64
C LEU A 74 3.88 -6.18 -0.61
N SER A 75 5.21 -6.04 -0.53
CA SER A 75 5.85 -4.72 -0.59
C SER A 75 5.60 -4.01 -1.92
N TYR A 76 5.62 -4.75 -3.03
CA TYR A 76 5.31 -4.18 -4.34
C TYR A 76 3.85 -3.73 -4.44
N LEU A 77 2.91 -4.53 -3.95
CA LEU A 77 1.49 -4.18 -3.94
C LEU A 77 1.20 -2.96 -3.08
N GLU A 78 1.79 -2.91 -1.88
CA GLU A 78 1.65 -1.79 -0.96
C GLU A 78 2.28 -0.52 -1.53
N PHE A 79 3.51 -0.60 -2.07
CA PHE A 79 4.18 0.51 -2.72
C PHE A 79 3.36 1.06 -3.89
N LYS A 80 2.84 0.19 -4.77
CA LYS A 80 1.98 0.61 -5.89
C LYS A 80 0.69 1.29 -5.43
N CYS A 81 0.12 0.85 -4.31
CA CYS A 81 -1.05 1.50 -3.73
C CYS A 81 -0.68 2.86 -3.12
N PHE A 82 0.44 2.93 -2.40
CA PHE A 82 0.96 4.12 -1.75
C PHE A 82 1.29 5.22 -2.75
N CYS A 83 1.98 4.91 -3.87
CA CYS A 83 2.32 5.88 -4.91
C CYS A 83 1.11 6.53 -5.60
N ARG A 84 -0.09 5.96 -5.44
CA ARG A 84 -1.32 6.57 -5.97
C ARG A 84 -1.86 7.67 -5.05
N ILE A 85 -1.49 7.69 -3.78
CA ILE A 85 -1.94 8.68 -2.81
C ILE A 85 -1.29 10.03 -3.13
N THR A 86 -2.09 11.08 -3.22
CA THR A 86 -1.63 12.43 -3.56
C THR A 86 -1.66 13.33 -2.33
N HIS A 87 -0.96 14.47 -2.38
CA HIS A 87 -1.00 15.47 -1.31
C HIS A 87 -2.43 16.00 -1.07
N LEU A 88 -3.27 16.07 -2.10
CA LEU A 88 -4.67 16.48 -1.98
C LEU A 88 -5.50 15.47 -1.19
N ASP A 89 -5.22 14.16 -1.35
CA ASP A 89 -5.87 13.12 -0.56
C ASP A 89 -5.58 13.31 0.94
N TYR A 90 -4.32 13.62 1.29
CA TYR A 90 -3.95 13.93 2.68
C TYR A 90 -4.60 15.22 3.20
N ARG A 91 -4.61 16.29 2.39
CA ARG A 91 -5.29 17.55 2.76
C ARG A 91 -6.77 17.30 3.04
N SER A 92 -7.48 16.62 2.14
CA SER A 92 -8.90 16.29 2.34
C SER A 92 -9.11 15.48 3.62
N TYR A 93 -8.25 14.49 3.89
CA TYR A 93 -8.33 13.70 5.12
C TYR A 93 -8.15 14.56 6.39
N THR A 94 -7.17 15.45 6.40
CA THR A 94 -6.92 16.34 7.56
C THR A 94 -8.05 17.33 7.81
N LEU A 95 -8.72 17.80 6.76
CA LEU A 95 -9.83 18.74 6.88
C LEU A 95 -11.14 18.05 7.28
N GLN A 96 -11.39 16.86 6.73
CA GLN A 96 -12.64 16.12 6.94
C GLN A 96 -12.59 15.16 8.13
N SER A 97 -11.40 14.85 8.66
CA SER A 97 -11.17 13.82 9.69
C SER A 97 -11.79 12.46 9.34
N SER A 98 -11.94 12.17 8.04
CA SER A 98 -12.65 11.01 7.52
C SER A 98 -12.02 10.55 6.22
N LEU A 99 -12.02 9.24 6.00
CA LEU A 99 -11.58 8.62 4.74
C LEU A 99 -12.68 8.62 3.68
N ARG A 100 -13.91 9.01 4.04
CA ARG A 100 -15.05 9.03 3.12
C ARG A 100 -14.72 9.96 1.95
N GLU A 101 -14.98 9.50 0.72
CA GLU A 101 -14.68 10.23 -0.52
C GLU A 101 -13.18 10.40 -0.84
N ILE A 102 -12.28 9.71 -0.14
CA ILE A 102 -10.83 9.69 -0.41
C ILE A 102 -10.42 8.27 -0.87
N PRO A 103 -10.84 7.83 -2.07
CA PRO A 103 -10.79 6.43 -2.47
C PRO A 103 -9.37 5.85 -2.58
N ARG A 104 -8.35 6.69 -2.76
CA ARG A 104 -6.95 6.23 -2.85
C ARG A 104 -6.41 5.88 -1.47
N LEU A 105 -6.66 6.74 -0.49
CA LEU A 105 -6.26 6.53 0.90
C LEU A 105 -7.08 5.39 1.53
N GLU A 106 -8.38 5.37 1.28
CA GLU A 106 -9.27 4.28 1.72
C GLU A 106 -8.79 2.92 1.18
N ARG A 107 -8.42 2.84 -0.10
CA ARG A 107 -7.88 1.62 -0.70
C ARG A 107 -6.57 1.18 -0.03
N SER A 108 -5.70 2.11 0.37
CA SER A 108 -4.46 1.80 1.09
C SER A 108 -4.74 1.24 2.48
N VAL A 109 -5.67 1.83 3.22
CA VAL A 109 -6.09 1.33 4.54
C VAL A 109 -6.75 -0.04 4.42
N SER A 110 -7.63 -0.20 3.43
CA SER A 110 -8.29 -1.47 3.12
C SER A 110 -7.28 -2.57 2.77
N LEU A 111 -6.21 -2.26 2.04
CA LEU A 111 -5.13 -3.19 1.75
C LEU A 111 -4.45 -3.70 3.04
N CYS A 112 -4.07 -2.81 3.96
CA CYS A 112 -3.45 -3.20 5.23
C CYS A 112 -4.39 -4.05 6.11
N ASN A 113 -5.68 -3.69 6.16
CA ASN A 113 -6.70 -4.46 6.88
C ASN A 113 -6.89 -5.85 6.27
N SER A 114 -6.94 -5.91 4.94
CA SER A 114 -7.08 -7.17 4.19
C SER A 114 -5.87 -8.08 4.41
N ILE A 115 -4.66 -7.54 4.46
CA ILE A 115 -3.44 -8.31 4.78
C ILE A 115 -3.54 -8.87 6.20
N SER A 116 -3.96 -8.06 7.18
CA SER A 116 -4.13 -8.50 8.57
C SER A 116 -5.15 -9.64 8.66
N GLN A 117 -6.28 -9.52 7.97
CA GLN A 117 -7.31 -10.56 7.94
C GLN A 117 -6.84 -11.81 7.19
N TRP A 118 -6.13 -11.65 6.08
CA TRP A 118 -5.55 -12.75 5.31
C TRP A 118 -4.59 -13.59 6.17
N VAL A 119 -3.71 -12.94 6.95
CA VAL A 119 -2.82 -13.63 7.90
C VAL A 119 -3.62 -14.46 8.91
N GLN A 120 -4.64 -13.86 9.53
CA GLN A 120 -5.50 -14.55 10.50
C GLN A 120 -6.17 -15.77 9.87
N LEU A 121 -6.79 -15.59 8.70
CA LEU A 121 -7.46 -16.65 7.99
C LEU A 121 -6.48 -17.76 7.56
N MET A 122 -5.29 -17.42 7.07
CA MET A 122 -4.31 -18.42 6.66
C MET A 122 -3.86 -19.33 7.80
N ILE A 123 -3.76 -18.78 9.01
CA ILE A 123 -3.53 -19.59 10.22
C ILE A 123 -4.78 -20.40 10.55
N LEU A 124 -5.95 -19.77 10.69
CA LEU A 124 -7.17 -20.44 11.15
C LEU A 124 -7.68 -21.55 10.22
N HIS A 125 -7.39 -21.48 8.92
CA HIS A 125 -7.79 -22.53 7.97
C HIS A 125 -6.98 -23.83 8.10
N ARG A 126 -5.89 -23.86 8.88
CA ARG A 126 -5.17 -25.12 9.11
C ARG A 126 -5.83 -25.95 10.20
N PRO A 127 -6.15 -27.24 9.93
CA PRO A 127 -6.93 -28.06 10.84
C PRO A 127 -6.20 -28.36 12.15
N THR A 128 -4.89 -28.68 12.10
CA THR A 128 -4.14 -29.09 13.29
C THR A 128 -3.35 -27.94 13.93
N PRO A 129 -3.15 -27.93 15.26
CA PRO A 129 -2.32 -26.93 15.95
C PRO A 129 -0.90 -26.82 15.40
N GLN A 130 -0.30 -27.95 15.02
CA GLN A 130 1.05 -28.03 14.44
C GLN A 130 1.12 -27.32 13.08
N GLN A 131 0.18 -27.59 12.17
CA GLN A 131 0.13 -26.92 10.87
C GLN A 131 -0.13 -25.41 11.01
N ARG A 132 -0.94 -25.01 11.99
CA ARG A 132 -1.11 -23.58 12.34
C ARG A 132 0.21 -22.95 12.77
N ALA A 133 1.01 -23.64 13.57
CA ALA A 133 2.30 -23.16 14.06
C ALA A 133 3.33 -23.03 12.92
N GLU A 134 3.30 -23.91 11.93
CA GLU A 134 4.13 -23.80 10.71
C GLU A 134 3.80 -22.53 9.92
N VAL A 135 2.51 -22.28 9.66
CA VAL A 135 2.06 -21.06 8.96
C VAL A 135 2.38 -19.81 9.77
N PHE A 136 2.17 -19.84 11.09
CA PHE A 136 2.52 -18.74 11.98
C PHE A 136 4.03 -18.42 11.91
N THR A 137 4.88 -19.45 11.99
CA THR A 137 6.33 -19.32 11.89
C THR A 137 6.74 -18.73 10.53
N LYS A 138 6.10 -19.16 9.45
CA LYS A 138 6.32 -18.60 8.11
C LYS A 138 6.03 -17.10 8.04
N PHE A 139 4.94 -16.64 8.68
CA PHE A 139 4.65 -15.21 8.78
C PHE A 139 5.67 -14.45 9.63
N ILE A 140 6.20 -15.04 10.70
CA ILE A 140 7.28 -14.42 11.49
C ILE A 140 8.57 -14.29 10.65
N HIS A 141 8.91 -15.28 9.84
CA HIS A 141 10.03 -15.12 8.89
C HIS A 141 9.74 -14.02 7.86
N MET A 142 8.49 -13.89 7.40
CA MET A 142 8.08 -12.81 6.51
C MET A 142 8.23 -11.43 7.17
N THR A 143 7.84 -11.25 8.43
CA THR A 143 8.02 -9.98 9.16
C THR A 143 9.49 -9.59 9.28
N GLN A 144 10.39 -10.56 9.51
CA GLN A 144 11.82 -10.32 9.50
C GLN A 144 12.32 -9.82 8.14
N LYS A 145 11.81 -10.34 7.02
CA LYS A 145 12.16 -9.87 5.67
C LYS A 145 11.59 -8.48 5.39
N LEU A 146 10.32 -8.22 5.75
CA LEU A 146 9.70 -6.90 5.63
C LEU A 146 10.47 -5.83 6.42
N ARG A 147 10.96 -6.17 7.62
CA ARG A 147 11.84 -5.29 8.41
C ARG A 147 13.15 -4.99 7.69
N LYS A 148 13.78 -5.98 7.04
CA LYS A 148 15.00 -5.78 6.23
C LYS A 148 14.73 -4.91 4.99
N HIS A 149 13.55 -5.02 4.40
CA HIS A 149 13.11 -4.15 3.29
C HIS A 149 12.69 -2.75 3.76
N GLN A 150 12.66 -2.49 5.07
CA GLN A 150 12.14 -1.24 5.67
C GLN A 150 10.66 -0.95 5.29
N ASN A 151 9.87 -1.98 4.94
CA ASN A 151 8.44 -1.83 4.72
C ASN A 151 7.69 -1.98 6.05
N PHE A 152 7.60 -0.88 6.79
CA PHE A 152 6.98 -0.85 8.13
C PHE A 152 5.45 -0.93 8.09
N ASN A 153 4.81 -0.47 7.02
CA ASN A 153 3.36 -0.48 6.88
C ASN A 153 2.84 -1.92 6.76
N THR A 154 3.39 -2.69 5.81
CA THR A 154 3.05 -4.10 5.64
C THR A 154 3.52 -4.93 6.84
N LEU A 155 4.68 -4.62 7.40
CA LEU A 155 5.16 -5.26 8.63
C LEU A 155 4.12 -5.14 9.75
N MET A 156 3.58 -3.94 9.96
CA MET A 156 2.58 -3.69 10.98
C MET A 156 1.26 -4.42 10.68
N ALA A 157 0.84 -4.49 9.42
CA ALA A 157 -0.35 -5.27 9.03
C ALA A 157 -0.18 -6.77 9.36
N VAL A 158 0.97 -7.36 9.05
CA VAL A 158 1.24 -8.78 9.35
C VAL A 158 1.31 -9.01 10.86
N ILE A 159 2.03 -8.16 11.61
CA ILE A 159 2.10 -8.24 13.07
C ILE A 159 0.72 -8.06 13.70
N GLY A 160 -0.08 -7.11 13.22
CA GLY A 160 -1.45 -6.89 13.67
C GLY A 160 -2.33 -8.12 13.48
N GLY A 161 -2.18 -8.83 12.35
CA GLY A 161 -2.83 -10.13 12.13
C GLY A 161 -2.39 -11.22 13.10
N LEU A 162 -1.09 -11.33 13.38
CA LEU A 162 -0.51 -12.33 14.30
C LEU A 162 -0.87 -12.07 15.77
N CYS A 163 -0.95 -10.79 16.16
CA CYS A 163 -1.29 -10.37 17.51
C CYS A 163 -2.81 -10.26 17.75
N HIS A 164 -3.64 -10.46 16.72
CA HIS A 164 -5.08 -10.37 16.82
C HIS A 164 -5.63 -11.36 17.87
N SER A 165 -6.69 -10.96 18.60
CA SER A 165 -7.27 -11.74 19.70
C SER A 165 -7.70 -13.16 19.30
N ALA A 166 -8.16 -13.32 18.06
CA ALA A 166 -8.55 -14.62 17.50
C ALA A 166 -7.37 -15.60 17.37
N ILE A 167 -6.16 -15.08 17.16
CA ILE A 167 -4.92 -15.86 17.00
C ILE A 167 -4.21 -16.01 18.35
N SER A 168 -4.10 -14.92 19.12
CA SER A 168 -3.36 -14.90 20.38
C SER A 168 -3.90 -15.87 21.44
N ARG A 169 -5.20 -16.20 21.37
CA ARG A 169 -5.86 -17.16 22.25
C ARG A 169 -5.55 -18.64 21.94
N LEU A 170 -4.90 -18.95 20.81
CA LEU A 170 -4.62 -20.32 20.37
C LEU A 170 -3.44 -20.93 21.15
N LYS A 171 -3.66 -21.25 22.44
CA LYS A 171 -2.61 -21.76 23.35
C LYS A 171 -1.90 -23.01 22.81
N GLU A 172 -2.66 -23.97 22.29
CA GLU A 172 -2.10 -25.20 21.70
C GLU A 172 -1.23 -24.90 20.47
N THR A 173 -1.56 -23.91 19.65
CA THR A 173 -0.69 -23.53 18.52
C THR A 173 0.59 -22.88 19.04
N HIS A 174 0.50 -22.02 20.04
CA HIS A 174 1.66 -21.36 20.63
C HIS A 174 2.64 -22.34 21.30
N SER A 175 2.18 -23.44 21.87
CA SER A 175 3.06 -24.46 22.46
C SER A 175 3.90 -25.23 21.43
N HIS A 176 3.54 -25.16 20.15
CA HIS A 176 4.29 -25.77 19.05
C HIS A 176 5.25 -24.77 18.36
N LEU A 177 5.28 -23.50 18.79
CA LEU A 177 6.23 -22.52 18.26
C LEU A 177 7.60 -22.72 18.91
N SER A 178 8.67 -22.54 18.13
CA SER A 178 10.02 -22.53 18.67
C SER A 178 10.26 -21.28 19.54
N HIS A 179 11.17 -21.41 20.52
CA HIS A 179 11.49 -20.33 21.45
C HIS A 179 12.00 -19.06 20.75
N ASP A 180 12.70 -19.21 19.63
CA ASP A 180 13.20 -18.08 18.83
C ASP A 180 12.07 -17.26 18.21
N VAL A 181 10.98 -17.92 17.80
CA VAL A 181 9.81 -17.28 17.21
C VAL A 181 9.01 -16.50 18.27
N LEU A 182 8.91 -17.05 19.49
CA LEU A 182 8.25 -16.40 20.61
C LEU A 182 8.99 -15.13 21.07
N LYS A 183 10.33 -15.17 21.11
CA LYS A 183 11.18 -14.02 21.43
C LYS A 183 11.03 -12.88 20.43
N VAL A 184 10.93 -13.20 19.14
CA VAL A 184 10.69 -12.20 18.08
C VAL A 184 9.28 -11.61 18.15
N SER A 185 8.31 -12.36 18.69
CA SER A 185 6.92 -11.93 18.86
C SER A 185 6.66 -11.13 20.14
N GLY A 186 7.65 -10.95 21.03
CA GLY A 186 7.53 -10.13 22.24
C GLY A 186 6.59 -10.69 23.32
N LYS A 187 6.37 -12.01 23.35
CA LYS A 187 5.63 -12.70 24.42
C LYS A 187 6.62 -13.48 25.30
N GLU A 188 7.10 -12.84 26.35
CA GLU A 188 7.61 -13.50 27.57
C GLU A 188 6.50 -13.50 28.63
#